data_AF-A0A497S0V5-F1
#
_entry.id   AF-A0A497S0V5-F1
#
_cell.length_a   1.000
_cell.length_b   1.000
_cell.length_c   1.000
_cell.angle_alpha   90.00
_cell.angle_beta   90.00
_cell.angle_gamma   90.00
#
_symmetry.space_group_name_H-M   'P 1'
#
loop_
_entity.id
_entity.type
_entity.pdbx_description
1 polymer ?
#
loop_
_entity_poly.entity_id
_entity_poly.type
_entity_poly.pdbx_seq_one_letter_code
_entity_poly.pdbx_strand_id
1 'polypeptide(L)'
;MEIRGRKKEIRLKARISREEFYNTRSEILDCLNNSKYRTHVFGKIYYREPVYMLHIAFNPYGLKIGRVERVERKGKRDVEIGIARAFYYDDVDILVLWECYLHKNICKSPKDKNFKTAWRGFEKFIANLFPSKVIYTPSWEPLYNEKEWIDFLESEGYSKYNELVFFKKI
;
A
#
# COMPACT_ATOMS: atom_id res chain seq x y z
N MET A 1 -9.89 -0.02 9.23
CA MET A 1 -9.06 1.16 9.54
C MET A 1 -9.92 2.24 10.17
N GLU A 2 -9.38 3.01 11.10
CA GLU A 2 -10.06 4.19 11.64
C GLU A 2 -9.44 5.44 11.02
N ILE A 3 -10.25 6.23 10.31
CA ILE A 3 -9.84 7.52 9.76
C ILE A 3 -10.85 8.55 10.23
N ARG A 4 -10.37 9.61 10.89
CA ARG A 4 -11.20 10.71 11.41
C ARG A 4 -12.36 10.19 12.28
N GLY A 5 -12.07 9.26 13.20
CA GLY A 5 -13.04 8.69 14.12
C GLY A 5 -14.09 7.75 13.49
N ARG A 6 -13.89 7.30 12.24
CA ARG A 6 -14.82 6.40 11.55
C ARG A 6 -14.11 5.15 11.05
N LYS A 7 -14.76 4.00 11.26
CA LYS A 7 -14.34 2.74 10.66
C LYS A 7 -14.53 2.78 9.15
N LYS A 8 -13.43 2.59 8.42
CA LYS A 8 -13.35 2.52 6.95
C LYS A 8 -12.75 1.18 6.54
N GLU A 9 -13.28 0.65 5.45
CA GLU A 9 -12.73 -0.52 4.75
C GLU A 9 -11.55 -0.08 3.88
N ILE A 10 -10.42 -0.76 4.02
CA ILE A 10 -9.25 -0.57 3.15
C ILE A 10 -9.44 -1.44 1.90
N ARG A 11 -9.13 -0.89 0.73
CA ARG A 11 -9.23 -1.56 -0.55
C ARG A 11 -7.94 -1.38 -1.34
N LEU A 12 -7.68 -2.33 -2.24
CA LEU A 12 -6.55 -2.35 -3.15
C LEU A 12 -7.06 -2.33 -4.59
N LYS A 13 -6.53 -1.43 -5.42
CA LYS A 13 -6.63 -1.51 -6.88
C LYS A 13 -5.25 -1.90 -7.40
N ALA A 14 -5.11 -3.14 -7.87
CA ALA A 14 -3.84 -3.63 -8.41
C ALA A 14 -3.83 -3.54 -9.94
N ARG A 15 -2.71 -3.06 -10.49
CA ARG A 15 -2.33 -3.21 -11.89
C ARG A 15 -1.17 -4.21 -11.92
N ILE A 16 -1.27 -5.17 -12.84
CA ILE A 16 -0.25 -6.21 -13.03
C ILE A 16 0.26 -6.07 -14.46
N SER A 17 1.58 -6.07 -14.64
CA SER A 17 2.21 -6.03 -15.95
C SER A 17 3.50 -6.84 -15.95
N ARG A 18 3.76 -7.55 -17.04
CA ARG A 18 5.04 -8.21 -17.27
C ARG A 18 5.95 -7.26 -18.04
N GLU A 19 7.21 -7.16 -17.62
CA GLU A 19 8.22 -6.32 -18.27
C GLU A 19 9.53 -7.09 -18.42
N GLU A 20 10.28 -6.75 -19.47
CA GLU A 20 11.67 -7.18 -19.61
C GLU A 20 12.49 -6.55 -18.51
N PHE A 21 13.26 -7.38 -17.82
CA PHE A 21 14.11 -6.97 -16.73
C PHE A 21 15.55 -6.89 -17.23
N TYR A 22 16.02 -5.66 -17.41
CA TYR A 22 17.41 -5.37 -17.73
C TYR A 22 18.09 -4.86 -16.47
N ASN A 23 18.96 -5.69 -15.90
CA ASN A 23 19.62 -5.27 -14.70
C ASN A 23 20.69 -4.19 -14.99
N THR A 24 20.48 -2.99 -14.46
CA THR A 24 21.44 -1.87 -14.55
C THR A 24 22.09 -1.51 -13.20
N ARG A 25 21.75 -2.21 -12.09
CA ARG A 25 22.27 -1.95 -10.72
C ARG A 25 22.40 -3.24 -9.89
N SER A 26 23.13 -3.23 -8.78
CA SER A 26 23.07 -4.35 -7.83
C SER A 26 21.67 -4.43 -7.20
N GLU A 27 20.90 -5.44 -7.59
CA GLU A 27 19.60 -5.78 -6.99
C GLU A 27 19.77 -6.26 -5.54
N ILE A 28 18.68 -6.31 -4.78
CA ILE A 28 18.71 -6.71 -3.36
C ILE A 28 19.11 -8.18 -3.15
N LEU A 29 19.02 -8.99 -4.21
CA LEU A 29 19.41 -10.39 -4.25
C LEU A 29 20.16 -10.66 -5.56
N ASP A 30 21.36 -11.23 -5.46
CA ASP A 30 22.22 -11.48 -6.63
C ASP A 30 21.60 -12.43 -7.66
N CYS A 31 20.79 -13.40 -7.19
CA CYS A 31 20.12 -14.36 -8.07
C CYS A 31 19.09 -13.71 -9.01
N LEU A 32 18.58 -12.52 -8.69
CA LEU A 32 17.64 -11.78 -9.56
C LEU A 32 18.28 -11.39 -10.89
N ASN A 33 19.61 -11.31 -10.93
CA ASN A 33 20.38 -11.00 -12.15
C ASN A 33 20.24 -12.06 -13.24
N ASN A 34 19.79 -13.26 -12.87
CA ASN A 34 19.56 -14.35 -13.82
C ASN A 34 18.16 -14.30 -14.47
N SER A 35 17.29 -13.40 -14.00
CA SER A 35 15.94 -13.25 -14.55
C SER A 35 15.94 -12.33 -15.76
N LYS A 36 15.22 -12.70 -16.81
CA LYS A 36 15.00 -11.88 -18.02
C LYS A 36 13.70 -11.10 -17.96
N TYR A 37 12.74 -11.59 -17.16
CA TYR A 37 11.44 -10.97 -16.99
C TYR A 37 11.13 -10.77 -15.52
N ARG A 38 10.27 -9.79 -15.25
CA ARG A 38 9.58 -9.69 -13.98
C ARG A 38 8.12 -9.32 -14.19
N THR A 39 7.26 -9.85 -13.35
CA THR A 39 5.88 -9.40 -13.22
C THR A 39 5.83 -8.33 -12.13
N HIS A 40 5.53 -7.10 -12.55
CA HIS A 40 5.35 -5.96 -11.67
C HIS A 40 3.88 -5.87 -11.23
N VAL A 41 3.68 -5.82 -9.91
CA VAL A 41 2.39 -5.56 -9.27
C VAL A 41 2.43 -4.18 -8.64
N PHE A 42 1.62 -3.27 -9.14
CA PHE A 42 1.45 -1.93 -8.58
C PHE A 42 0.04 -1.77 -7.98
N GLY A 43 -0.02 -1.50 -6.68
CA GLY A 43 -1.23 -1.37 -5.90
C GLY A 43 -1.49 0.07 -5.46
N LYS A 44 -2.71 0.55 -5.70
CA LYS A 44 -3.23 1.77 -5.05
C LYS A 44 -4.09 1.37 -3.86
N ILE A 45 -3.70 1.82 -2.67
CA ILE A 45 -4.43 1.58 -1.43
C ILE A 45 -5.40 2.76 -1.23
N TYR A 46 -6.68 2.45 -1.00
CA TYR A 46 -7.72 3.48 -0.90
C TYR A 46 -8.85 3.08 0.05
N TYR A 47 -9.64 4.08 0.46
CA TYR A 47 -10.96 3.85 1.04
C TYR A 47 -12.02 4.60 0.23
N ARG A 48 -13.29 4.24 0.43
CA ARG A 48 -14.42 4.94 -0.19
C ARG A 48 -15.10 5.88 0.80
N GLU A 49 -15.37 7.09 0.36
CA GLU A 49 -16.18 8.04 1.12
C GLU A 49 -17.37 8.55 0.30
N PRO A 50 -18.51 8.81 0.97
CA PRO A 50 -19.65 9.42 0.31
C PRO A 50 -19.31 10.83 -0.18
N VAL A 51 -19.77 11.17 -1.37
CA VAL A 51 -19.76 12.54 -1.88
C VAL A 51 -21.14 13.14 -1.64
N TYR A 52 -21.17 14.33 -1.05
CA TYR A 52 -22.40 15.08 -0.79
C TYR A 52 -22.40 16.38 -1.59
N MET A 53 -23.57 16.75 -2.09
CA MET A 53 -23.88 18.04 -2.69
C MET A 53 -24.77 18.80 -1.70
N LEU A 54 -24.37 20.05 -1.40
CA LEU A 54 -25.12 20.95 -0.53
C LEU A 54 -25.82 21.98 -1.39
N HIS A 55 -27.14 22.06 -1.28
CA HIS A 55 -27.92 23.16 -1.85
C HIS A 55 -28.02 24.23 -0.78
N ILE A 56 -27.42 25.39 -1.05
CA ILE A 56 -27.33 26.50 -0.12
C ILE A 56 -28.18 27.64 -0.68
N ALA A 57 -29.14 28.09 0.12
CA ALA A 57 -29.87 29.31 -0.22
C ALA A 57 -29.03 30.54 0.09
N PHE A 58 -29.02 31.44 -0.88
CA PHE A 58 -28.53 32.80 -0.72
C PHE A 58 -29.73 33.74 -0.79
N ASN A 59 -30.02 34.43 0.32
CA ASN A 59 -30.96 35.55 0.33
C ASN A 59 -30.15 36.86 0.32
N PRO A 60 -30.11 37.60 -0.80
CA PRO A 60 -29.35 38.84 -0.91
C PRO A 60 -29.93 40.00 -0.07
N TYR A 61 -31.12 39.85 0.52
CA TYR A 61 -31.83 40.91 1.25
C TYR A 61 -32.12 40.58 2.74
N GLY A 62 -31.56 39.50 3.29
CA GLY A 62 -31.83 39.06 4.67
C GLY A 62 -30.59 38.71 5.48
N LEU A 63 -30.67 38.89 6.82
CA LEU A 63 -29.58 38.67 7.80
C LEU A 63 -29.02 37.22 7.90
N LYS A 64 -29.51 36.27 7.11
CA LYS A 64 -29.10 34.85 7.16
C LYS A 64 -28.61 34.38 5.80
N ILE A 65 -27.30 34.51 5.58
CA ILE A 65 -26.57 33.93 4.45
C ILE A 65 -26.11 32.53 4.85
N GLY A 66 -26.19 31.54 3.94
CA GLY A 66 -25.56 30.23 4.13
C GLY A 66 -26.43 29.14 4.76
N ARG A 67 -27.76 29.21 4.67
CA ARG A 67 -28.63 28.11 5.12
C ARG A 67 -28.57 26.94 4.13
N VAL A 68 -28.22 25.75 4.63
CA VAL A 68 -28.33 24.50 3.86
C VAL A 68 -29.80 24.12 3.75
N GLU A 69 -30.34 24.10 2.53
CA GLU A 69 -31.73 23.72 2.26
C GLU A 69 -31.88 22.24 1.98
N ARG A 70 -30.89 21.65 1.30
CA ARG A 70 -30.90 20.24 0.93
C ARG A 70 -29.50 19.67 0.92
N VAL A 71 -29.37 18.44 1.40
CA VAL A 71 -28.16 17.64 1.30
C VAL A 71 -28.48 16.45 0.42
N GLU A 72 -27.76 16.29 -0.69
CA GLU A 72 -27.92 15.15 -1.58
C GLU A 72 -26.65 14.30 -1.60
N ARG A 73 -26.80 12.98 -1.49
CA ARG A 73 -25.67 12.06 -1.63
C ARG A 73 -25.49 11.69 -3.10
N LYS A 74 -24.41 12.16 -3.74
CA LYS A 74 -24.12 11.97 -5.17
C LYS A 74 -23.34 10.70 -5.50
N GLY A 75 -22.89 9.95 -4.49
CA GLY A 75 -22.24 8.66 -4.69
C GLY A 75 -21.12 8.41 -3.70
N LYS A 76 -20.05 7.77 -4.20
CA LYS A 76 -18.81 7.53 -3.45
C LYS A 76 -17.61 7.91 -4.33
N ARG A 77 -16.56 8.43 -3.71
CA ARG A 77 -15.26 8.61 -4.36
C ARG A 77 -14.21 7.73 -3.67
N ASP A 78 -13.22 7.33 -4.45
CA ASP A 78 -12.03 6.66 -3.93
C ASP A 78 -11.06 7.72 -3.42
N VAL A 79 -10.57 7.55 -2.20
CA VAL A 79 -9.55 8.38 -1.59
C VAL A 79 -8.31 7.53 -1.45
N GLU A 80 -7.32 7.80 -2.30
CA GLU A 80 -6.01 7.15 -2.23
C GLU A 80 -5.30 7.55 -0.94
N ILE A 81 -4.73 6.57 -0.27
CA ILE A 81 -4.08 6.72 1.03
C ILE A 81 -2.69 6.12 1.08
N GLY A 82 -2.21 5.54 -0.02
CA GLY A 82 -0.95 4.85 -0.07
C GLY A 82 -0.80 4.00 -1.31
N ILE A 83 0.37 3.40 -1.45
CA ILE A 83 0.70 2.51 -2.55
C ILE A 83 1.40 1.25 -2.02
N ALA A 84 1.41 0.23 -2.86
CA ALA A 84 2.20 -0.97 -2.64
C ALA A 84 2.79 -1.45 -3.96
N ARG A 85 3.99 -2.01 -3.92
CA ARG A 85 4.68 -2.57 -5.09
C ARG A 85 5.28 -3.92 -4.75
N ALA A 86 5.15 -4.85 -5.68
CA ALA A 86 5.85 -6.12 -5.64
C ALA A 86 6.36 -6.50 -7.04
N PHE A 87 7.38 -7.34 -7.05
CA PHE A 87 7.95 -7.93 -8.24
C PHE A 87 8.01 -9.45 -8.07
N TYR A 88 7.58 -10.17 -9.09
CA TYR A 88 7.79 -11.61 -9.18
C TYR A 88 8.73 -11.90 -10.35
N TYR A 89 9.81 -12.62 -10.08
CA TYR A 89 10.84 -12.97 -11.05
C TYR A 89 10.63 -14.43 -11.46
N ASP A 90 9.96 -14.62 -12.59
CA ASP A 90 9.47 -15.93 -13.05
C ASP A 90 10.60 -16.96 -13.20
N ASP A 91 11.77 -16.53 -13.70
CA ASP A 91 12.89 -17.43 -14.04
C ASP A 91 13.58 -18.02 -12.80
N VAL A 92 13.44 -17.36 -11.64
CA VAL A 92 14.12 -17.74 -10.39
C VAL A 92 13.15 -18.01 -9.23
N ASP A 93 11.84 -17.95 -9.49
CA ASP A 93 10.75 -18.12 -8.51
C ASP A 93 10.91 -17.27 -7.25
N ILE A 94 11.22 -15.97 -7.44
CA ILE A 94 11.40 -15.03 -6.33
C ILE A 94 10.29 -13.99 -6.33
N LEU A 95 9.59 -13.90 -5.19
CA LEU A 95 8.62 -12.86 -4.92
C LEU A 95 9.22 -11.82 -3.97
N VAL A 96 9.28 -10.57 -4.44
CA VAL A 96 9.75 -9.42 -3.67
C VAL A 96 8.58 -8.47 -3.41
N LEU A 97 8.24 -8.23 -2.15
CA LEU A 97 7.45 -7.08 -1.73
C LEU A 97 8.42 -5.89 -1.62
N TRP A 98 8.37 -4.98 -2.59
CA TRP A 98 9.37 -3.93 -2.73
C TRP A 98 9.11 -2.71 -1.83
N GLU A 99 7.87 -2.22 -1.84
CA GLU A 99 7.45 -1.10 -1.00
C GLU A 99 5.98 -1.28 -0.65
N CYS A 100 5.59 -0.82 0.53
CA CYS A 100 4.19 -0.65 0.90
C CYS A 100 4.15 0.43 1.96
N TYR A 101 3.43 1.51 1.70
CA TYR A 101 3.31 2.63 2.62
C TYR A 101 1.94 3.30 2.52
N LEU A 102 1.57 3.97 3.61
CA LEU A 102 0.46 4.90 3.65
C LEU A 102 1.00 6.33 3.70
N HIS A 103 0.30 7.28 3.08
CA HIS A 103 0.67 8.69 3.08
C HIS A 103 0.89 9.20 4.52
N LYS A 104 1.85 10.12 4.72
CA LYS A 104 2.26 10.61 6.05
C LYS A 104 1.11 11.20 6.90
N ASN A 105 0.07 11.71 6.25
CA ASN A 105 -1.14 12.23 6.92
C ASN A 105 -2.12 11.12 7.38
N ILE A 106 -1.90 9.87 6.95
CA ILE A 106 -2.70 8.69 7.30
C ILE A 106 -1.96 7.82 8.32
N CYS A 107 -0.65 7.65 8.15
CA CYS A 107 0.19 6.81 8.99
C CYS A 107 1.54 7.47 9.23
N LYS A 108 2.01 7.49 10.48
CA LYS A 108 3.33 8.02 10.84
C LYS A 108 4.35 6.95 11.25
N SER A 109 3.90 5.74 11.56
CA SER A 109 4.75 4.67 12.05
C SER A 109 4.25 3.33 11.53
N PRO A 110 5.13 2.38 11.16
CA PRO A 110 4.73 1.06 10.73
C PRO A 110 4.05 0.24 11.85
N LYS A 111 4.09 0.74 13.10
CA LYS A 111 3.33 0.17 14.23
C LYS A 111 1.83 0.48 14.16
N ASP A 112 1.40 1.42 13.30
CA ASP A 112 0.00 1.80 13.12
C ASP A 112 -0.85 0.63 12.60
N LYS A 113 -2.00 0.39 13.24
CA LYS A 113 -2.94 -0.69 12.88
C LYS A 113 -3.40 -0.63 11.42
N ASN A 114 -3.61 0.57 10.89
CA ASN A 114 -4.02 0.79 9.51
C ASN A 114 -2.93 0.35 8.54
N PHE A 115 -1.68 0.67 8.86
CA PHE A 115 -0.53 0.21 8.09
C PHE A 115 -0.40 -1.31 8.13
N LYS A 116 -0.43 -1.92 9.32
CA LYS A 116 -0.40 -3.40 9.45
C LYS A 116 -1.50 -4.08 8.64
N THR A 117 -2.69 -3.49 8.62
CA THR A 117 -3.83 -4.01 7.83
C THR A 117 -3.53 -3.94 6.33
N ALA A 118 -2.99 -2.81 5.85
CA ALA A 118 -2.63 -2.65 4.45
C ALA A 118 -1.50 -3.60 4.03
N TRP A 119 -0.45 -3.69 4.84
CA TRP A 119 0.68 -4.60 4.64
C TRP A 119 0.23 -6.06 4.52
N ARG A 120 -0.44 -6.59 5.55
CA ARG A 120 -0.94 -7.97 5.56
C ARG A 120 -1.90 -8.26 4.41
N GLY A 121 -2.73 -7.28 4.05
CA GLY A 121 -3.65 -7.40 2.93
C GLY A 121 -2.92 -7.53 1.60
N PHE A 122 -1.87 -6.71 1.39
CA PHE A 122 -1.06 -6.77 0.19
C PHE A 122 -0.19 -8.03 0.14
N GLU A 123 0.47 -8.38 1.24
CA GLU A 123 1.25 -9.62 1.42
C GLU A 123 0.41 -10.85 1.03
N LYS A 124 -0.79 -10.98 1.61
CA LYS A 124 -1.71 -12.08 1.30
C LYS A 124 -2.16 -12.06 -0.16
N PHE A 125 -2.39 -10.86 -0.73
CA PHE A 125 -2.79 -10.73 -2.13
C PHE A 125 -1.71 -11.26 -3.08
N ILE A 126 -0.46 -10.85 -2.89
CA ILE A 126 0.66 -11.29 -3.76
C ILE A 126 1.04 -12.75 -3.51
N ALA A 127 0.95 -13.24 -2.27
CA ALA A 127 1.18 -14.65 -1.93
C ALA A 127 0.20 -15.59 -2.64
N ASN A 128 -1.05 -15.17 -2.83
CA ASN A 128 -2.05 -15.96 -3.56
C ASN A 128 -1.91 -15.85 -5.08
N LEU A 129 -1.20 -14.83 -5.56
CA LEU A 129 -1.07 -14.53 -6.99
C LEU A 129 0.06 -15.31 -7.65
N PHE A 130 1.14 -15.59 -6.91
CA PHE A 130 2.35 -16.22 -7.42
C PHE A 130 2.66 -17.53 -6.67
N PRO A 131 3.34 -18.49 -7.30
CA PRO A 131 3.58 -19.81 -6.72
C PRO A 131 4.66 -19.83 -5.62
N SER A 132 5.48 -18.77 -5.52
CA SER A 132 6.59 -18.67 -4.55
C SER A 132 6.15 -19.02 -3.13
N LYS A 133 7.06 -19.68 -2.40
CA LYS A 133 6.89 -20.04 -0.97
C LYS A 133 7.55 -19.06 -0.02
N VAL A 134 8.21 -18.03 -0.56
CA VAL A 134 8.95 -17.04 0.22
C VAL A 134 8.70 -15.65 -0.35
N ILE A 135 8.41 -14.71 0.53
CA ILE A 135 8.39 -13.28 0.22
C ILE A 135 9.66 -12.66 0.77
N TYR A 136 10.39 -11.95 -0.09
CA TYR A 136 11.50 -11.10 0.28
C TYR A 136 11.05 -9.64 0.34
N THR A 137 11.66 -8.84 1.19
CA THR A 137 11.42 -7.40 1.31
C THR A 137 12.70 -6.67 1.69
N PRO A 138 12.92 -5.43 1.22
CA PRO A 138 14.05 -4.63 1.66
C PRO A 138 14.08 -4.42 3.18
N SER A 139 15.29 -4.35 3.75
CA SER A 139 15.52 -4.02 5.17
C SER A 139 15.30 -2.54 5.50
N TRP A 140 14.90 -1.73 4.53
CA TRP A 140 14.65 -0.29 4.68
C TRP A 140 13.32 0.14 4.05
N GLU A 141 12.78 1.24 4.56
CA GLU A 141 11.66 1.99 3.96
C GLU A 141 11.91 3.49 4.22
N PRO A 142 12.20 4.30 3.19
CA PRO A 142 12.61 5.71 3.36
C PRO A 142 11.61 6.59 4.13
N LEU A 143 10.35 6.16 4.22
CA LEU A 143 9.30 6.89 4.94
C LEU A 143 9.30 6.66 6.45
N TYR A 144 10.00 5.64 6.94
CA TYR A 144 9.99 5.24 8.35
C TYR A 144 11.40 5.23 8.95
N ASN A 145 11.47 5.29 10.29
CA ASN A 145 12.72 5.08 10.99
C ASN A 145 13.18 3.62 10.82
N GLU A 146 14.46 3.41 10.56
CA GLU A 146 15.05 2.09 10.31
C GLU A 146 14.77 1.09 11.44
N LYS A 147 14.95 1.50 12.70
CA LYS A 147 14.68 0.63 13.85
C LYS A 147 13.19 0.27 13.94
N GLU A 148 12.30 1.24 13.72
CA GLU A 148 10.86 0.95 13.72
C GLU A 148 10.44 0.02 12.57
N TRP A 149 11.11 0.13 11.43
CA TRP A 149 10.88 -0.72 10.27
C TRP A 149 11.32 -2.16 10.53
N ILE A 150 12.52 -2.35 11.07
CA ILE A 150 13.03 -3.67 11.44
C ILE A 150 12.14 -4.32 12.51
N ASP A 151 11.83 -3.59 13.60
CA ASP A 151 10.90 -4.05 14.65
C ASP A 151 9.56 -4.50 14.04
N PHE A 152 9.06 -3.74 13.07
CA PHE A 152 7.81 -4.06 12.38
C PHE A 152 7.92 -5.35 11.58
N LEU A 153 8.94 -5.49 10.73
CA LEU A 153 9.16 -6.68 9.90
C LEU A 153 9.26 -7.94 10.77
N GLU A 154 10.05 -7.90 11.84
CA GLU A 154 10.16 -9.00 12.80
C GLU A 154 8.81 -9.34 13.44
N SER A 155 8.03 -8.31 13.82
CA SER A 155 6.68 -8.52 14.38
C SER A 155 5.67 -9.12 13.40
N GLU A 156 5.92 -8.99 12.09
CA GLU A 156 5.11 -9.59 11.03
C GLU A 156 5.63 -10.97 10.59
N GLY A 157 6.66 -11.50 11.26
CA GLY A 157 7.19 -12.84 11.05
C GLY A 157 8.28 -12.92 9.98
N TYR A 158 8.85 -11.78 9.58
CA TYR A 158 10.02 -11.77 8.71
C TYR A 158 11.29 -12.06 9.52
N SER A 159 12.24 -12.74 8.88
CA SER A 159 13.58 -12.99 9.39
C SER A 159 14.60 -12.30 8.52
N LYS A 160 15.70 -11.82 9.12
CA LYS A 160 16.81 -11.22 8.35
C LYS A 160 17.45 -12.29 7.46
N TYR A 161 17.60 -11.98 6.16
CA TYR A 161 18.30 -12.83 5.20
C TYR A 161 19.76 -12.38 5.05
N ASN A 162 19.96 -11.08 4.80
CA ASN A 162 21.25 -10.41 4.74
C ASN A 162 21.10 -8.95 5.21
N GLU A 163 22.08 -8.08 4.99
CA GLU A 163 22.01 -6.67 5.40
C GLU A 163 20.90 -5.88 4.69
N LEU A 164 20.56 -6.27 3.46
CA LEU A 164 19.65 -5.55 2.57
C LEU A 164 18.23 -6.16 2.56
N VAL A 165 18.06 -7.37 3.07
CA VAL A 165 16.86 -8.17 2.82
C VAL A 165 16.37 -8.91 4.05
N PHE A 166 15.06 -8.89 4.21
CA PHE A 166 14.29 -9.77 5.08
C PHE A 166 13.45 -10.73 4.24
N PHE A 167 13.14 -11.89 4.81
CA PHE A 167 12.30 -12.90 4.14
C PHE A 167 11.27 -13.50 5.09
N LYS A 168 10.18 -14.00 4.53
CA LYS A 168 9.12 -14.70 5.25
C LYS A 168 8.60 -15.85 4.40
N LYS A 169 8.42 -17.02 5.03
CA LYS A 169 7.77 -18.17 4.39
C LYS A 169 6.26 -17.97 4.37
N ILE A 170 5.61 -18.34 3.26
CA ILE A 170 4.15 -18.18 3.02
C ILE A 170 3.45 -19.49 2.69
#